data_AF-A0A7J3ZBY5-F1
#
_entry.id   AF-A0A7J3ZBY5-F1
#
_cell.length_a   1.000
_cell.length_b   1.000
_cell.length_c   1.000
_cell.angle_alpha   90.00
_cell.angle_beta   90.00
_cell.angle_gamma   90.00
#
_symmetry.space_group_name_H-M   'P 1'
#
loop_
_entity.id
_entity.type
_entity.pdbx_description
1 polymer ?
#
loop_
_entity_poly.entity_id
_entity_poly.type
_entity_poly.pdbx_seq_one_letter_code
_entity_poly.pdbx_strand_id
1 'polypeptide(L)'
;MSTPSRKLEHIDIVLTHEVEGPGTTWLEHVHLIHRAIPEINFEDVELRMDFLGKKLRAPIIITGMTGGHRDVAHINRSLAEAVEEFGIAMGVGSQRAAIEDPSRIESFSTARKVAPNAVIIANLGAPQLVKGYGISEVRRAIEMIDADAIAIHLNPAQEVIQPEGEPMYRGVLKSLEHIASVLDKPIIVKETGCGLSMEVIEDLRRIGIKIIDVSGYGGTNWVLVEKYRAQRKGEDLKALVADDLSMWGIPTAASIIEARYAAPDFTIIGSGGIRSAVDAAKALALGADLVGIAKPAL
;
A
#
# COMPACT_ATOMS: atom_id res chain seq x y z
N MET A 1 16.06 17.27 6.54
CA MET A 1 15.20 17.73 5.43
C MET A 1 13.76 17.63 5.87
N SER A 2 12.90 18.54 5.41
CA SER A 2 11.47 18.47 5.71
C SER A 2 10.80 17.34 4.92
N THR A 3 9.82 16.66 5.52
CA THR A 3 8.98 15.61 4.90
C THR A 3 8.48 15.93 3.47
N PRO A 4 8.16 17.19 3.10
CA PRO A 4 7.66 17.50 1.77
C PRO A 4 8.69 17.40 0.62
N SER A 5 9.97 17.71 0.85
CA SER A 5 11.03 17.56 -0.18
C SER A 5 11.22 16.08 -0.55
N ARG A 6 11.17 15.21 0.47
CA ARG A 6 11.28 13.75 0.31
C ARG A 6 10.21 13.19 -0.63
N LYS A 7 8.96 13.65 -0.50
CA LYS A 7 7.85 13.11 -1.31
C LYS A 7 7.98 13.45 -2.80
N LEU A 8 8.49 14.64 -3.12
CA LEU A 8 8.77 15.01 -4.50
C LEU A 8 9.91 14.17 -5.07
N GLU A 9 10.99 13.96 -4.31
CA GLU A 9 12.08 13.06 -4.70
C GLU A 9 11.58 11.63 -4.95
N HIS A 10 10.66 11.10 -4.13
CA HIS A 10 10.12 9.75 -4.31
C HIS A 10 9.40 9.63 -5.66
N ILE A 11 8.54 10.59 -6.00
CA ILE A 11 7.81 10.58 -7.27
C ILE A 11 8.77 10.71 -8.44
N ASP A 12 9.67 11.70 -8.38
CA ASP A 12 10.68 11.94 -9.42
C ASP A 12 11.48 10.66 -9.69
N ILE A 13 12.01 10.02 -8.66
CA ILE A 13 12.81 8.79 -8.79
C ILE A 13 11.98 7.64 -9.34
N VAL A 14 10.74 7.43 -8.86
CA VAL A 14 9.86 6.36 -9.35
C VAL A 14 9.52 6.52 -10.84
N LEU A 15 9.42 7.77 -11.32
CA LEU A 15 9.09 8.08 -12.71
C LEU A 15 10.31 8.10 -13.65
N THR A 16 11.49 8.43 -13.12
CA THR A 16 12.69 8.71 -13.95
C THR A 16 13.79 7.66 -13.85
N HIS A 17 13.73 6.75 -12.87
CA HIS A 17 14.75 5.72 -12.66
C HIS A 17 14.18 4.29 -12.73
N GLU A 18 15.05 3.33 -13.01
CA GLU A 18 14.71 1.91 -12.96
C GLU A 18 14.66 1.44 -11.50
N VAL A 19 13.44 1.44 -10.94
CA VAL A 19 13.16 1.09 -9.54
C VAL A 19 12.33 -0.18 -9.41
N GLU A 20 12.28 -1.02 -10.44
CA GLU A 20 11.63 -2.33 -10.39
C GLU A 20 12.69 -3.43 -10.52
N GLY A 21 12.51 -4.53 -9.78
CA GLY A 21 13.47 -5.62 -9.75
C GLY A 21 14.58 -5.49 -8.69
N PRO A 22 15.68 -6.25 -8.81
CA PRO A 22 16.03 -7.14 -9.93
C PRO A 22 15.29 -8.48 -9.97
N GLY A 23 14.57 -8.89 -8.91
CA GLY A 23 13.72 -10.08 -8.94
C GLY A 23 12.26 -9.79 -9.34
N THR A 24 11.43 -10.81 -9.29
CA THR A 24 10.08 -10.80 -9.90
C THR A 24 8.98 -11.07 -8.89
N THR A 25 7.74 -10.93 -9.33
CA THR A 25 6.54 -11.18 -8.50
C THR A 25 6.23 -12.65 -8.30
N TRP A 26 6.91 -13.54 -9.05
CA TRP A 26 6.60 -14.96 -9.24
C TRP A 26 5.24 -15.23 -9.90
N LEU A 27 4.51 -14.20 -10.35
CA LEU A 27 3.27 -14.38 -11.11
C LEU A 27 3.52 -15.02 -12.48
N GLU A 28 4.73 -14.92 -13.03
CA GLU A 28 5.15 -15.63 -14.22
C GLU A 28 5.10 -17.17 -14.07
N HIS A 29 5.17 -17.68 -12.84
CA HIS A 29 5.06 -19.10 -12.51
C HIS A 29 3.62 -19.55 -12.24
N VAL A 30 2.67 -18.63 -12.24
CA VAL A 30 1.26 -18.91 -12.02
C VAL A 30 0.57 -19.05 -13.38
N HIS A 31 -0.02 -20.22 -13.62
CA HIS A 31 -0.75 -20.51 -14.85
C HIS A 31 -2.23 -20.72 -14.54
N LEU A 32 -3.08 -19.86 -15.10
CA LEU A 32 -4.52 -20.07 -15.10
C LEU A 32 -4.85 -21.14 -16.13
N ILE A 33 -5.44 -22.25 -15.68
CA ILE A 33 -5.76 -23.37 -16.57
C ILE A 33 -6.89 -22.94 -17.52
N HIS A 34 -6.59 -22.95 -18.81
CA HIS A 34 -7.57 -22.61 -19.84
C HIS A 34 -8.73 -23.62 -19.84
N ARG A 35 -9.96 -23.11 -19.78
CA ARG A 35 -11.17 -23.90 -19.96
C ARG A 35 -11.73 -23.67 -21.37
N ALA A 36 -11.51 -24.64 -22.26
CA ALA A 36 -11.94 -24.55 -23.67
C ALA A 36 -13.46 -24.54 -23.85
N ILE A 37 -14.21 -25.02 -22.85
CA ILE A 37 -15.67 -25.02 -22.81
C ILE A 37 -16.12 -24.35 -21.50
N PRO A 38 -16.16 -23.00 -21.45
CA PRO A 38 -16.38 -22.27 -20.20
C PRO A 38 -17.82 -22.31 -19.69
N GLU A 39 -18.80 -22.61 -20.55
CA GLU A 39 -20.24 -22.65 -20.22
C GLU A 39 -20.79 -21.35 -19.59
N ILE A 40 -20.17 -20.21 -19.90
CA ILE A 40 -20.63 -18.86 -19.54
C ILE A 40 -20.49 -17.93 -20.74
N ASN A 41 -21.31 -16.89 -20.85
CA ASN A 41 -21.07 -15.81 -21.80
C ASN A 41 -20.14 -14.77 -21.18
N PHE A 42 -19.45 -14.00 -22.02
CA PHE A 42 -18.60 -12.92 -21.55
C PHE A 42 -19.38 -11.83 -20.79
N GLU A 43 -20.62 -11.57 -21.20
CA GLU A 43 -21.50 -10.57 -20.59
C GLU A 43 -21.98 -10.98 -19.18
N ASP A 44 -21.87 -12.27 -18.83
CA ASP A 44 -22.25 -12.79 -17.52
C ASP A 44 -21.15 -12.59 -16.46
N VAL A 45 -19.96 -12.13 -16.86
CA VAL A 45 -18.82 -11.92 -15.96
C VAL A 45 -19.07 -10.69 -15.08
N GLU A 46 -19.21 -10.92 -13.77
CA GLU A 46 -19.38 -9.89 -12.77
C GLU A 46 -18.10 -9.70 -11.94
N LEU A 47 -17.68 -8.45 -11.78
CA LEU A 47 -16.51 -8.05 -10.99
C LEU A 47 -16.90 -7.25 -9.73
N ARG A 48 -18.17 -6.90 -9.58
CA ARG A 48 -18.67 -6.17 -8.42
C ARG A 48 -18.45 -6.96 -7.13
N MET A 49 -18.08 -6.23 -6.09
CA MET A 49 -17.93 -6.77 -4.74
C MET A 49 -18.28 -5.72 -3.69
N ASP A 50 -18.61 -6.18 -2.48
CA ASP A 50 -18.73 -5.31 -1.32
C ASP A 50 -17.37 -5.20 -0.63
N PHE A 51 -16.92 -3.97 -0.36
CA PHE A 51 -15.69 -3.70 0.38
C PHE A 51 -15.88 -2.47 1.27
N LEU A 52 -15.55 -2.62 2.56
CA LEU A 52 -15.67 -1.56 3.58
C LEU A 52 -17.07 -0.89 3.62
N GLY A 53 -18.13 -1.69 3.42
CA GLY A 53 -19.52 -1.22 3.45
C GLY A 53 -20.00 -0.52 2.17
N LYS A 54 -19.19 -0.51 1.11
CA LYS A 54 -19.52 0.10 -0.19
C LYS A 54 -19.37 -0.92 -1.32
N LYS A 55 -20.07 -0.68 -2.43
CA LYS A 55 -19.98 -1.51 -3.64
C LYS A 55 -18.88 -1.00 -4.56
N LEU A 56 -17.92 -1.86 -4.87
CA LEU A 56 -16.97 -1.65 -5.95
C LEU A 56 -17.51 -2.25 -7.24
N ARG A 57 -17.16 -1.67 -8.39
CA ARG A 57 -17.44 -2.20 -9.73
C ARG A 57 -16.40 -3.21 -10.20
N ALA A 58 -15.22 -3.20 -9.60
CA ALA A 58 -14.14 -4.15 -9.82
C ALA A 58 -13.31 -4.31 -8.54
N PRO A 59 -12.64 -5.47 -8.33
CA PRO A 59 -11.85 -5.74 -7.13
C PRO A 59 -10.46 -5.06 -7.21
N ILE A 60 -10.44 -3.77 -7.51
CA ILE A 60 -9.21 -2.99 -7.77
C ILE A 60 -9.10 -1.85 -6.76
N ILE A 61 -7.87 -1.64 -6.27
CA ILE A 61 -7.52 -0.52 -5.39
C ILE A 61 -6.30 0.21 -5.98
N ILE A 62 -6.38 1.54 -6.11
CA ILE A 62 -5.18 2.38 -6.24
C ILE A 62 -4.59 2.56 -4.84
N THR A 63 -3.47 1.92 -4.53
CA THR A 63 -2.89 1.94 -3.17
C THR A 63 -2.19 3.28 -2.88
N GLY A 64 -1.97 3.56 -1.60
CA GLY A 64 -1.45 4.86 -1.14
C GLY A 64 -0.06 5.21 -1.68
N MET A 65 0.05 6.38 -2.33
CA MET A 65 1.30 6.86 -2.93
C MET A 65 1.77 8.21 -2.37
N THR A 66 0.95 9.27 -2.50
CA THR A 66 1.41 10.65 -2.26
C THR A 66 0.40 11.56 -1.55
N GLY A 67 0.70 12.86 -1.48
CA GLY A 67 0.04 13.91 -0.70
C GLY A 67 1.04 14.56 0.26
N GLY A 68 0.77 15.74 0.79
CA GLY A 68 1.65 16.44 1.74
C GLY A 68 2.49 17.57 1.13
N HIS A 69 2.36 17.83 -0.18
CA HIS A 69 2.91 19.00 -0.85
C HIS A 69 1.90 19.56 -1.87
N ARG A 70 1.94 20.86 -2.12
CA ARG A 70 1.02 21.52 -3.07
C ARG A 70 1.19 20.95 -4.49
N ASP A 71 2.44 20.73 -4.88
CA ASP A 71 2.78 20.24 -6.21
C ASP A 71 2.36 18.78 -6.45
N VAL A 72 1.97 18.03 -5.42
CA VAL A 72 1.47 16.65 -5.57
C VAL A 72 -0.02 16.52 -5.28
N ALA A 73 -0.68 17.62 -4.89
CA ALA A 73 -2.11 17.62 -4.60
C ALA A 73 -2.96 17.26 -5.84
N HIS A 74 -2.51 17.67 -7.02
CA HIS A 74 -3.18 17.38 -8.28
C HIS A 74 -3.18 15.88 -8.62
N ILE A 75 -2.17 15.13 -8.17
CA ILE A 75 -2.09 13.67 -8.35
C ILE A 75 -3.23 13.00 -7.57
N ASN A 76 -3.35 13.30 -6.26
CA ASN A 76 -4.43 12.75 -5.45
C ASN A 76 -5.82 13.14 -5.97
N ARG A 77 -5.98 14.36 -6.49
CA ARG A 77 -7.24 14.80 -7.11
C ARG A 77 -7.57 13.99 -8.36
N SER A 78 -6.60 13.82 -9.27
CA SER A 78 -6.81 13.12 -10.55
C SER A 78 -7.10 11.63 -10.35
N LEU A 79 -6.37 10.98 -9.42
CA LEU A 79 -6.62 9.59 -9.03
C LEU A 79 -8.00 9.43 -8.41
N ALA A 80 -8.40 10.38 -7.55
CA ALA A 80 -9.71 10.35 -6.92
C ALA A 80 -10.86 10.51 -7.93
N GLU A 81 -10.73 11.43 -8.90
CA GLU A 81 -11.70 11.56 -10.00
C GLU A 81 -11.85 10.24 -10.79
N ALA A 82 -10.72 9.57 -11.09
CA ALA A 82 -10.75 8.29 -11.78
C ALA A 82 -11.43 7.19 -10.93
N VAL A 83 -11.10 7.05 -9.64
CA VAL A 83 -11.70 5.98 -8.83
C VAL A 83 -13.19 6.18 -8.61
N GLU A 84 -13.67 7.43 -8.53
CA GLU A 84 -15.10 7.74 -8.47
C GLU A 84 -15.81 7.31 -9.77
N GLU A 85 -15.23 7.62 -10.93
CA GLU A 85 -15.77 7.26 -12.23
C GLU A 85 -15.83 5.73 -12.44
N PHE A 86 -14.71 5.05 -12.15
CA PHE A 86 -14.59 3.61 -12.33
C PHE A 86 -15.25 2.80 -11.20
N GLY A 87 -15.61 3.43 -10.07
CA GLY A 87 -16.19 2.75 -8.92
C GLY A 87 -15.22 1.75 -8.27
N ILE A 88 -13.94 2.13 -8.15
CA ILE A 88 -12.88 1.35 -7.50
C ILE A 88 -12.41 2.05 -6.22
N ALA A 89 -11.53 1.44 -5.44
CA ALA A 89 -11.05 2.02 -4.18
C ALA A 89 -9.73 2.80 -4.36
N MET A 90 -9.46 3.72 -3.43
CA MET A 90 -8.21 4.47 -3.39
C MET A 90 -7.68 4.59 -1.96
N GLY A 91 -6.37 4.39 -1.78
CA GLY A 91 -5.64 4.84 -0.61
C GLY A 91 -4.87 6.13 -0.90
N VAL A 92 -4.76 7.01 0.09
CA VAL A 92 -3.85 8.16 0.01
C VAL A 92 -2.45 7.78 0.53
N GLY A 93 -1.42 8.56 0.20
CA GLY A 93 -0.10 8.38 0.81
C GLY A 93 -0.07 8.75 2.29
N SER A 94 1.04 8.47 2.98
CA SER A 94 1.18 8.75 4.42
C SER A 94 0.81 10.18 4.79
N GLN A 95 -0.16 10.32 5.70
CA GLN A 95 -0.70 11.59 6.17
C GLN A 95 0.12 12.25 7.27
N ARG A 96 1.27 11.66 7.66
CA ARG A 96 2.21 12.24 8.64
C ARG A 96 2.46 13.73 8.42
N ALA A 97 2.73 14.11 7.16
CA ALA A 97 3.00 15.51 6.81
C ALA A 97 1.84 16.46 7.14
N ALA A 98 0.59 16.02 7.00
CA ALA A 98 -0.59 16.84 7.32
C ALA A 98 -0.98 16.79 8.81
N ILE A 99 -0.57 15.75 9.54
CA ILE A 99 -0.67 15.72 11.00
C ILE A 99 0.34 16.68 11.63
N GLU A 100 1.56 16.76 11.08
CA GLU A 100 2.62 17.67 11.54
C GLU A 100 2.38 19.12 11.09
N ASP A 101 1.84 19.33 9.89
CA ASP A 101 1.58 20.64 9.30
C ASP A 101 0.17 20.69 8.67
N PRO A 102 -0.83 21.28 9.37
CA PRO A 102 -2.21 21.38 8.87
C PRO A 102 -2.36 22.10 7.52
N SER A 103 -1.41 22.94 7.10
CA SER A 103 -1.46 23.60 5.78
C SER A 103 -1.42 22.60 4.62
N ARG A 104 -1.05 21.34 4.89
CA ARG A 104 -0.95 20.26 3.91
C ARG A 104 -2.22 19.43 3.76
N ILE A 105 -3.24 19.65 4.60
CA ILE A 105 -4.48 18.86 4.61
C ILE A 105 -5.15 18.83 3.23
N GLU A 106 -5.19 19.95 2.52
CA GLU A 106 -5.87 20.06 1.22
C GLU A 106 -5.35 19.05 0.19
N SER A 107 -4.05 18.74 0.23
CA SER A 107 -3.43 17.77 -0.68
C SER A 107 -3.90 16.32 -0.46
N PHE A 108 -4.61 16.04 0.64
CA PHE A 108 -5.25 14.76 0.94
C PHE A 108 -6.77 14.86 0.84
N SER A 109 -7.38 15.88 1.47
CA SER A 109 -8.84 16.04 1.53
C SER A 109 -9.48 16.31 0.18
N THR A 110 -8.72 16.78 -0.81
CA THR A 110 -9.17 16.87 -2.20
C THR A 110 -9.70 15.53 -2.74
N ALA A 111 -9.13 14.40 -2.30
CA ALA A 111 -9.55 13.07 -2.75
C ALA A 111 -11.03 12.82 -2.43
N ARG A 112 -11.45 13.02 -1.17
CA ARG A 112 -12.86 12.85 -0.77
C ARG A 112 -13.78 13.88 -1.42
N LYS A 113 -13.32 15.11 -1.66
CA LYS A 113 -14.14 16.15 -2.32
C LYS A 113 -14.58 15.76 -3.73
N VAL A 114 -13.70 15.10 -4.49
CA VAL A 114 -13.98 14.69 -5.87
C VAL A 114 -14.44 13.24 -5.99
N ALA A 115 -14.23 12.43 -4.96
CA ALA A 115 -14.68 11.04 -4.86
C ALA A 115 -15.56 10.80 -3.62
N PRO A 116 -16.77 11.38 -3.58
CA PRO A 116 -17.65 11.30 -2.42
C PRO A 116 -18.20 9.89 -2.18
N ASN A 117 -18.35 9.06 -3.22
CA ASN A 117 -18.95 7.73 -3.09
C ASN A 117 -17.89 6.62 -3.03
N ALA A 118 -16.70 6.84 -3.58
CA ALA A 118 -15.62 5.87 -3.57
C ALA A 118 -15.20 5.44 -2.16
N VAL A 119 -14.60 4.25 -2.07
CA VAL A 119 -13.88 3.81 -0.88
C VAL A 119 -12.55 4.56 -0.81
N ILE A 120 -12.33 5.35 0.24
CA ILE A 120 -11.09 6.10 0.48
C ILE A 120 -10.43 5.61 1.76
N ILE A 121 -9.13 5.29 1.69
CA ILE A 121 -8.36 4.70 2.77
C ILE A 121 -7.29 5.69 3.24
N ALA A 122 -7.32 6.05 4.52
CA ALA A 122 -6.30 6.87 5.18
C ALA A 122 -4.97 6.12 5.31
N ASN A 123 -3.87 6.81 5.61
CA ASN A 123 -2.56 6.15 5.69
C ASN A 123 -1.61 6.75 6.73
N LEU A 124 -1.03 5.90 7.58
CA LEU A 124 0.06 6.25 8.52
C LEU A 124 1.14 5.17 8.54
N GLY A 125 2.35 5.53 8.94
CA GLY A 125 3.47 4.60 9.07
C GLY A 125 3.54 3.97 10.45
N ALA A 126 3.81 2.67 10.50
CA ALA A 126 4.06 1.95 11.75
C ALA A 126 5.16 2.59 12.62
N PRO A 127 6.27 3.13 12.08
CA PRO A 127 7.27 3.81 12.90
C PRO A 127 6.72 4.97 13.75
N GLN A 128 5.67 5.65 13.29
CA GLN A 128 5.08 6.75 14.06
C GLN A 128 4.33 6.24 15.31
N LEU A 129 3.76 5.04 15.26
CA LEU A 129 3.00 4.45 16.37
C LEU A 129 3.88 4.15 17.60
N VAL A 130 5.20 4.04 17.41
CA VAL A 130 6.17 3.87 18.49
C VAL A 130 6.92 5.16 18.82
N LYS A 131 6.62 6.25 18.10
CA LYS A 131 7.15 7.60 18.32
C LYS A 131 6.11 8.57 18.87
N GLY A 132 5.07 8.03 19.52
CA GLY A 132 4.07 8.80 20.25
C GLY A 132 2.76 9.03 19.48
N TYR A 133 2.62 8.56 18.24
CA TYR A 133 1.30 8.55 17.61
C TYR A 133 0.45 7.45 18.26
N GLY A 134 -0.78 7.80 18.60
CA GLY A 134 -1.76 6.86 19.13
C GLY A 134 -3.10 7.00 18.42
N ILE A 135 -4.17 6.65 19.13
CA ILE A 135 -5.54 6.68 18.61
C ILE A 135 -5.97 8.07 18.14
N SER A 136 -5.45 9.15 18.76
CA SER A 136 -5.75 10.53 18.37
C SER A 136 -5.28 10.83 16.95
N GLU A 137 -4.04 10.50 16.62
CA GLU A 137 -3.45 10.72 15.29
C GLU A 137 -4.13 9.86 14.22
N VAL A 138 -4.46 8.61 14.58
CA VAL A 138 -5.22 7.70 13.72
C VAL A 138 -6.60 8.27 13.38
N ARG A 139 -7.35 8.76 14.38
CA ARG A 139 -8.65 9.41 14.15
C ARG A 139 -8.52 10.67 13.30
N ARG A 140 -7.52 11.52 13.59
CA ARG A 140 -7.24 12.72 12.77
C ARG A 140 -6.95 12.36 11.31
N ALA A 141 -6.20 11.29 11.05
CA ALA A 141 -5.95 10.84 9.68
C ALA A 141 -7.23 10.38 8.97
N ILE A 142 -8.10 9.65 9.66
CA ILE A 142 -9.39 9.21 9.12
C ILE A 142 -10.30 10.41 8.84
N GLU A 143 -10.49 11.30 9.82
CA GLU A 143 -11.37 12.47 9.72
C GLU A 143 -10.93 13.44 8.61
N MET A 144 -9.62 13.58 8.39
CA MET A 144 -9.04 14.46 7.38
C MET A 144 -9.60 14.24 5.96
N ILE A 145 -9.98 13.00 5.64
CA ILE A 145 -10.47 12.60 4.32
C ILE A 145 -11.79 11.83 4.39
N ASP A 146 -12.46 11.84 5.55
CA ASP A 146 -13.63 11.01 5.83
C ASP A 146 -13.42 9.56 5.37
N ALA A 147 -12.37 8.92 5.89
CA ALA A 147 -11.90 7.62 5.40
C ALA A 147 -12.83 6.47 5.80
N ASP A 148 -12.93 5.48 4.91
CA ASP A 148 -13.66 4.23 5.13
C ASP A 148 -12.85 3.22 5.96
N ALA A 149 -11.51 3.31 5.88
CA ALA A 149 -10.54 2.54 6.68
C ALA A 149 -9.23 3.31 6.81
N ILE A 150 -8.30 2.79 7.62
CA ILE A 150 -6.92 3.29 7.69
C ILE A 150 -5.91 2.19 7.38
N ALA A 151 -4.97 2.49 6.49
CA ALA A 151 -3.80 1.69 6.23
C ALA A 151 -2.67 2.06 7.20
N ILE A 152 -2.13 1.09 7.92
CA ILE A 152 -0.87 1.21 8.64
C ILE A 152 0.21 0.49 7.83
N HIS A 153 1.14 1.24 7.25
CA HIS A 153 2.19 0.65 6.43
C HIS A 153 3.41 0.22 7.25
N LEU A 154 3.94 -0.93 6.89
CA LEU A 154 5.22 -1.49 7.30
C LEU A 154 6.19 -1.26 6.15
N ASN A 155 7.30 -0.58 6.45
CA ASN A 155 8.34 -0.22 5.50
C ASN A 155 9.77 -0.35 6.09
N PRO A 156 10.12 -1.38 6.88
CA PRO A 156 11.39 -1.44 7.59
C PRO A 156 12.59 -1.39 6.64
N ALA A 157 12.52 -2.09 5.50
CA ALA A 157 13.58 -2.08 4.49
C ALA A 157 13.81 -0.67 3.91
N GLN A 158 12.72 0.07 3.65
CA GLN A 158 12.81 1.47 3.23
C GLN A 158 13.46 2.34 4.30
N GLU A 159 13.00 2.25 5.55
CA GLU A 159 13.51 3.09 6.66
C GLU A 159 14.99 2.84 6.98
N VAL A 160 15.52 1.64 6.69
CA VAL A 160 16.96 1.36 6.89
C VAL A 160 17.83 2.10 5.87
N ILE A 161 17.40 2.16 4.61
CA ILE A 161 18.16 2.81 3.52
C ILE A 161 17.89 4.31 3.44
N GLN A 162 16.70 4.74 3.83
CA GLN A 162 16.30 6.14 3.77
C GLN A 162 17.34 7.03 4.50
N PRO A 163 17.83 8.12 3.89
CA PRO A 163 18.85 8.97 4.52
C PRO A 163 18.40 9.50 5.89
N GLU A 164 17.15 9.92 5.99
CA GLU A 164 16.47 10.36 7.21
C GLU A 164 15.53 9.29 7.81
N GLY A 165 15.83 8.02 7.58
CA GLY A 165 14.99 6.89 8.00
C GLY A 165 14.83 6.71 9.51
N GLU A 166 13.70 6.13 9.90
CA GLU A 166 13.31 5.85 11.28
C GLU A 166 12.97 4.35 11.44
N PRO A 167 13.96 3.42 11.38
CA PRO A 167 13.72 1.97 11.40
C PRO A 167 13.38 1.43 12.80
N MET A 168 12.41 2.06 13.47
CA MET A 168 11.97 1.76 14.83
C MET A 168 10.69 0.92 14.79
N TYR A 169 10.82 -0.39 15.01
CA TYR A 169 9.70 -1.34 14.96
C TYR A 169 9.38 -2.01 16.30
N ARG A 170 10.21 -1.79 17.33
CA ARG A 170 9.96 -2.34 18.67
C ARG A 170 8.67 -1.75 19.24
N GLY A 171 7.70 -2.61 19.50
CA GLY A 171 6.41 -2.23 20.09
C GLY A 171 5.31 -1.93 19.08
N VAL A 172 5.58 -1.98 17.77
CA VAL A 172 4.57 -1.73 16.72
C VAL A 172 3.36 -2.65 16.89
N LEU A 173 3.58 -3.95 17.10
CA LEU A 173 2.49 -4.92 17.25
C LEU A 173 1.59 -4.59 18.46
N LYS A 174 2.20 -4.19 19.58
CA LYS A 174 1.47 -3.77 20.79
C LYS A 174 0.68 -2.47 20.57
N SER A 175 1.27 -1.51 19.86
CA SER A 175 0.56 -0.27 19.51
C SER A 175 -0.61 -0.55 18.56
N LEU A 176 -0.42 -1.42 17.58
CA LEU A 176 -1.47 -1.86 16.66
C LEU A 176 -2.61 -2.58 17.40
N GLU A 177 -2.29 -3.50 18.30
CA GLU A 177 -3.29 -4.20 19.13
C GLU A 177 -4.14 -3.21 19.93
N HIS A 178 -3.51 -2.23 20.57
CA HIS A 178 -4.22 -1.19 21.30
C HIS A 178 -5.17 -0.40 20.39
N ILE A 179 -4.68 0.07 19.24
CA ILE A 179 -5.49 0.84 18.28
C ILE A 179 -6.66 -0.01 17.75
N ALA A 180 -6.39 -1.27 17.38
CA ALA A 180 -7.40 -2.20 16.90
C ALA A 180 -8.51 -2.46 17.94
N SER A 181 -8.18 -2.44 19.23
CA SER A 181 -9.16 -2.64 20.31
C SER A 181 -10.13 -1.47 20.52
N VAL A 182 -9.82 -0.27 20.02
CA VAL A 182 -10.60 0.95 20.31
C VAL A 182 -11.01 1.77 19.08
N LEU A 183 -10.55 1.41 17.88
CA LEU A 183 -10.86 2.12 16.64
C LEU A 183 -12.14 1.56 16.02
N ASP A 184 -13.10 2.44 15.74
CA ASP A 184 -14.40 2.07 15.16
C ASP A 184 -14.37 1.83 13.64
N LYS A 185 -13.20 2.02 13.02
CA LYS A 185 -12.97 1.86 11.58
C LYS A 185 -12.02 0.69 11.32
N PRO A 186 -12.17 -0.05 10.20
CA PRO A 186 -11.25 -1.13 9.85
C PRO A 186 -9.81 -0.64 9.69
N ILE A 187 -8.86 -1.48 10.12
CA ILE A 187 -7.43 -1.28 9.93
C ILE A 187 -6.96 -2.24 8.84
N ILE A 188 -6.24 -1.69 7.87
CA ILE A 188 -5.52 -2.43 6.84
C ILE A 188 -4.04 -2.38 7.22
N VAL A 189 -3.39 -3.53 7.44
CA VAL A 189 -1.93 -3.55 7.60
C VAL A 189 -1.30 -3.90 6.26
N LYS A 190 -0.36 -3.06 5.80
CA LYS A 190 0.24 -3.23 4.48
C LYS A 190 1.75 -3.18 4.51
N GLU A 191 2.41 -3.95 3.65
CA GLU A 191 3.83 -3.72 3.36
C GLU A 191 3.99 -2.58 2.33
N THR A 192 5.21 -2.30 1.87
CA THR A 192 5.60 -1.35 0.85
C THR A 192 6.63 -1.95 -0.14
N GLY A 193 6.43 -3.16 -0.66
CA GLY A 193 7.25 -3.73 -1.74
C GLY A 193 8.23 -4.84 -1.36
N CYS A 194 8.25 -5.30 -0.12
CA CYS A 194 9.02 -6.44 0.39
C CYS A 194 8.14 -7.63 0.82
N GLY A 195 6.81 -7.51 0.81
CA GLY A 195 5.91 -8.63 1.11
C GLY A 195 5.67 -8.91 2.60
N LEU A 196 4.50 -9.45 2.91
CA LEU A 196 4.15 -9.94 4.25
C LEU A 196 4.41 -11.44 4.34
N SER A 197 5.05 -11.89 5.42
CA SER A 197 5.27 -13.31 5.70
C SER A 197 4.13 -13.92 6.49
N MET A 198 4.03 -15.25 6.44
CA MET A 198 3.10 -16.05 7.23
C MET A 198 3.15 -15.69 8.73
N GLU A 199 4.35 -15.56 9.30
CA GLU A 199 4.54 -15.23 10.72
C GLU A 199 3.99 -13.84 11.05
N VAL A 200 4.24 -12.85 10.20
CA VAL A 200 3.68 -11.51 10.37
C VAL A 200 2.15 -11.57 10.31
N ILE A 201 1.60 -12.34 9.38
CA ILE A 201 0.15 -12.48 9.20
C ILE A 201 -0.49 -13.17 10.41
N GLU A 202 0.14 -14.18 10.98
CA GLU A 202 -0.31 -14.82 12.23
C GLU A 202 -0.28 -13.86 13.41
N ASP A 203 0.77 -13.05 13.55
CA ASP A 203 0.86 -12.02 14.60
C ASP A 203 -0.27 -10.99 14.45
N LEU A 204 -0.52 -10.52 13.23
CA LEU A 204 -1.63 -9.60 12.93
C LEU A 204 -3.00 -10.22 13.22
N ARG A 205 -3.17 -11.52 12.94
CA ARG A 205 -4.39 -12.28 13.28
C ARG A 205 -4.62 -12.34 14.79
N ARG A 206 -3.58 -12.55 15.59
CA ARG A 206 -3.68 -12.62 17.06
C ARG A 206 -4.17 -11.32 17.67
N ILE A 207 -3.83 -10.17 17.08
CA ILE A 207 -4.23 -8.85 17.55
C ILE A 207 -5.52 -8.32 16.90
N GLY A 208 -6.24 -9.17 16.17
CA GLY A 208 -7.58 -8.84 15.64
C GLY A 208 -7.59 -8.05 14.32
N ILE A 209 -6.46 -7.92 13.62
CA ILE A 209 -6.48 -7.40 12.24
C ILE A 209 -7.22 -8.39 11.35
N LYS A 210 -7.92 -7.88 10.32
CA LYS A 210 -8.73 -8.68 9.38
C LYS A 210 -8.51 -8.34 7.91
N ILE A 211 -7.81 -7.24 7.62
CA ILE A 211 -7.54 -6.79 6.27
C ILE A 211 -6.05 -6.52 6.14
N ILE A 212 -5.43 -7.07 5.10
CA ILE A 212 -4.02 -6.84 4.82
C ILE A 212 -3.79 -6.53 3.35
N ASP A 213 -2.70 -5.83 3.05
CA ASP A 213 -2.18 -5.67 1.70
C ASP A 213 -0.73 -6.17 1.65
N VAL A 214 -0.51 -7.25 0.89
CA VAL A 214 0.77 -7.95 0.88
C VAL A 214 1.91 -7.06 0.39
N SER A 215 1.64 -6.15 -0.56
CA SER A 215 2.65 -5.29 -1.20
C SER A 215 3.98 -6.01 -1.42
N GLY A 216 3.92 -7.11 -2.18
CA GLY A 216 5.02 -8.03 -2.38
C GLY A 216 6.17 -7.46 -3.21
N TYR A 217 7.28 -8.19 -3.17
CA TYR A 217 8.44 -7.95 -4.01
C TYR A 217 8.16 -8.26 -5.49
N GLY A 218 8.89 -7.59 -6.38
CA GLY A 218 8.75 -7.70 -7.84
C GLY A 218 8.02 -6.51 -8.51
N GLY A 219 7.58 -5.53 -7.73
CA GLY A 219 7.07 -4.24 -8.22
C GLY A 219 8.03 -3.10 -7.95
N THR A 220 7.48 -1.95 -7.54
CA THR A 220 8.29 -0.82 -7.06
C THR A 220 9.13 -1.25 -5.88
N ASN A 221 10.44 -1.19 -6.04
CA ASN A 221 11.42 -1.52 -5.03
C ASN A 221 11.83 -0.25 -4.27
N TRP A 222 11.27 -0.08 -3.07
CA TRP A 222 11.57 1.09 -2.24
C TRP A 222 13.00 1.13 -1.71
N VAL A 223 13.71 0.00 -1.64
CA VAL A 223 15.15 -0.04 -1.34
C VAL A 223 15.92 0.68 -2.47
N LEU A 224 15.59 0.42 -3.73
CA LEU A 224 16.18 1.10 -4.88
C LEU A 224 15.81 2.58 -4.96
N VAL A 225 14.54 2.93 -4.64
CA VAL A 225 14.14 4.35 -4.55
C VAL A 225 15.02 5.09 -3.54
N GLU A 226 15.20 4.51 -2.34
CA GLU A 226 16.04 5.12 -1.30
C GLU A 226 17.53 5.07 -1.64
N LYS A 227 18.01 4.09 -2.42
CA LYS A 227 19.37 4.05 -2.95
C LYS A 227 19.68 5.32 -3.75
N TYR A 228 18.82 5.66 -4.72
CA TYR A 228 19.01 6.86 -5.54
C TYR A 228 18.99 8.14 -4.70
N ARG A 229 18.19 8.16 -3.62
CA ARG A 229 18.19 9.28 -2.67
C ARG A 229 19.46 9.37 -1.85
N ALA A 230 19.97 8.24 -1.37
CA ALA A 230 21.23 8.16 -0.66
C ALA A 230 22.38 8.68 -1.54
N GLN A 231 22.43 8.27 -2.81
CA GLN A 231 23.41 8.76 -3.78
C GLN A 231 23.32 10.28 -4.00
N ARG A 232 22.10 10.83 -4.20
CA ARG A 232 21.89 12.28 -4.34
C ARG A 232 22.38 13.09 -3.14
N LYS A 233 22.44 12.47 -1.95
CA LYS A 233 22.89 13.08 -0.70
C LYS A 233 24.33 12.74 -0.30
N GLY A 234 25.05 11.96 -1.11
CA GLY A 234 26.41 11.51 -0.79
C GLY A 234 26.50 10.50 0.35
N GLU A 235 25.42 9.75 0.60
CA GLU A 235 25.34 8.70 1.62
C GLU A 235 25.78 7.34 1.03
N ASP A 236 27.05 7.25 0.61
CA ASP A 236 27.57 6.13 -0.18
C ASP A 236 27.42 4.77 0.53
N LEU A 237 27.58 4.74 1.86
CA LEU A 237 27.40 3.52 2.64
C LEU A 237 25.96 2.99 2.55
N LYS A 238 24.95 3.88 2.64
CA LYS A 238 23.55 3.48 2.52
C LYS A 238 23.24 3.02 1.09
N ALA A 239 23.80 3.69 0.09
CA ALA A 239 23.65 3.28 -1.30
C ALA A 239 24.25 1.88 -1.55
N LEU A 240 25.39 1.57 -0.94
CA LEU A 240 26.02 0.24 -1.03
C LEU A 240 25.17 -0.84 -0.34
N VAL A 241 24.68 -0.58 0.88
CA VAL A 241 23.79 -1.53 1.59
C VAL A 241 22.48 -1.76 0.82
N ALA A 242 22.00 -0.74 0.11
CA ALA A 242 20.81 -0.86 -0.72
C ALA A 242 21.01 -1.82 -1.91
N ASP A 243 22.23 -1.96 -2.42
CA ASP A 243 22.53 -2.96 -3.46
C ASP A 243 22.32 -4.38 -2.95
N ASP A 244 22.83 -4.68 -1.75
CA ASP A 244 22.67 -5.99 -1.11
C ASP A 244 21.20 -6.28 -0.76
N LEU A 245 20.46 -5.26 -0.31
CA LEU A 245 19.05 -5.38 0.08
C LEU A 245 18.07 -5.27 -1.09
N SER A 246 18.52 -4.96 -2.31
CA SER A 246 17.63 -4.79 -3.47
C SER A 246 16.88 -6.07 -3.86
N MET A 247 17.38 -7.25 -3.45
CA MET A 247 16.74 -8.55 -3.64
C MET A 247 15.97 -9.04 -2.41
N TRP A 248 15.91 -8.23 -1.34
CA TRP A 248 15.24 -8.61 -0.11
C TRP A 248 13.72 -8.52 -0.24
N GLY A 249 13.02 -9.59 0.13
CA GLY A 249 11.58 -9.60 0.25
C GLY A 249 10.95 -10.93 -0.16
N ILE A 250 9.62 -10.94 -0.13
CA ILE A 250 8.76 -12.06 -0.47
C ILE A 250 8.02 -11.68 -1.76
N PRO A 251 8.23 -12.41 -2.87
CA PRO A 251 7.53 -12.18 -4.13
C PRO A 251 6.02 -12.15 -3.94
N THR A 252 5.33 -11.27 -4.66
CA THR A 252 3.87 -11.06 -4.52
C THR A 252 3.07 -12.35 -4.54
N ALA A 253 3.34 -13.28 -5.47
CA ALA A 253 2.63 -14.55 -5.54
C ALA A 253 2.81 -15.39 -4.27
N ALA A 254 4.05 -15.47 -3.75
CA ALA A 254 4.35 -16.20 -2.51
C ALA A 254 3.67 -15.55 -1.30
N SER A 255 3.73 -14.22 -1.19
CA SER A 255 3.11 -13.50 -0.07
C SER A 255 1.58 -13.63 -0.07
N ILE A 256 0.93 -13.68 -1.24
CA ILE A 256 -0.51 -13.97 -1.34
C ILE A 256 -0.83 -15.39 -0.83
N ILE A 257 -0.01 -16.38 -1.21
CA ILE A 257 -0.20 -17.77 -0.78
C ILE A 257 -0.03 -17.88 0.74
N GLU A 258 1.05 -17.30 1.30
CA GLU A 258 1.30 -17.29 2.74
C GLU A 258 0.16 -16.59 3.50
N ALA A 259 -0.30 -15.45 2.99
CA ALA A 259 -1.44 -14.71 3.52
C ALA A 259 -2.71 -15.54 3.58
N ARG A 260 -3.12 -16.14 2.46
CA ARG A 260 -4.35 -16.91 2.41
C ARG A 260 -4.26 -18.17 3.26
N TYR A 261 -3.09 -18.78 3.34
CA TYR A 261 -2.86 -19.98 4.15
C TYR A 261 -2.94 -19.68 5.67
N ALA A 262 -2.22 -18.67 6.17
CA ALA A 262 -2.27 -18.30 7.60
C ALA A 262 -3.57 -17.64 8.02
N ALA A 263 -4.22 -16.93 7.09
CA ALA A 263 -5.45 -16.20 7.38
C ALA A 263 -6.58 -16.46 6.36
N PRO A 264 -7.20 -17.65 6.38
CA PRO A 264 -8.27 -17.99 5.43
C PRO A 264 -9.49 -17.07 5.48
N ASP A 265 -9.74 -16.43 6.64
CA ASP A 265 -10.87 -15.52 6.90
C ASP A 265 -10.54 -14.03 6.68
N PHE A 266 -9.32 -13.69 6.27
CA PHE A 266 -8.95 -12.29 6.01
C PHE A 266 -9.44 -11.82 4.65
N THR A 267 -9.63 -10.51 4.55
CA THR A 267 -9.63 -9.82 3.25
C THR A 267 -8.19 -9.50 2.85
N ILE A 268 -7.74 -10.04 1.72
CA ILE A 268 -6.36 -9.96 1.26
C ILE A 268 -6.30 -9.10 -0.01
N ILE A 269 -5.52 -8.02 0.04
CA ILE A 269 -5.20 -7.22 -1.12
C ILE A 269 -3.86 -7.72 -1.68
N GLY A 270 -3.91 -8.28 -2.90
CA GLY A 270 -2.73 -8.70 -3.66
C GLY A 270 -2.13 -7.52 -4.41
N SER A 271 -1.11 -6.87 -3.85
CA SER A 271 -0.39 -5.77 -4.51
C SER A 271 1.12 -6.02 -4.58
N GLY A 272 1.83 -5.17 -5.31
CA GLY A 272 3.25 -5.33 -5.63
C GLY A 272 3.43 -5.93 -7.02
N GLY A 273 3.82 -5.11 -7.98
CA GLY A 273 4.16 -5.58 -9.33
C GLY A 273 2.99 -6.04 -10.21
N ILE A 274 1.74 -5.71 -9.86
CA ILE A 274 0.58 -5.92 -10.75
C ILE A 274 0.66 -4.92 -11.91
N ARG A 275 0.83 -5.40 -13.16
CA ARG A 275 1.01 -4.54 -14.35
C ARG A 275 0.00 -4.81 -15.46
N SER A 276 -0.80 -5.87 -15.34
CA SER A 276 -1.82 -6.23 -16.32
C SER A 276 -3.07 -6.82 -15.67
N ALA A 277 -4.16 -6.90 -16.43
CA ALA A 277 -5.37 -7.61 -16.01
C ALA A 277 -5.11 -9.12 -15.79
N VAL A 278 -4.11 -9.69 -16.48
CA VAL A 278 -3.72 -11.10 -16.29
C VAL A 278 -3.01 -11.29 -14.95
N ASP A 279 -2.14 -10.37 -14.55
CA ASP A 279 -1.51 -10.39 -13.22
C ASP A 279 -2.56 -10.28 -12.13
N ALA A 280 -3.53 -9.38 -12.33
CA ALA A 280 -4.65 -9.24 -11.41
C ALA A 280 -5.45 -10.54 -11.29
N ALA A 281 -5.82 -11.17 -12.42
CA ALA A 281 -6.54 -12.44 -12.42
C ALA A 281 -5.74 -13.57 -11.73
N LYS A 282 -4.41 -13.62 -11.93
CA LYS A 282 -3.52 -14.58 -11.24
C LYS A 282 -3.49 -14.33 -9.73
N ALA A 283 -3.36 -13.09 -9.29
CA ALA A 283 -3.36 -12.72 -7.88
C ALA A 283 -4.68 -13.09 -7.19
N LEU A 284 -5.82 -12.80 -7.84
CA LEU A 284 -7.14 -13.20 -7.35
C LEU A 284 -7.26 -14.73 -7.26
N ALA A 285 -6.86 -15.46 -8.30
CA ALA A 285 -6.90 -16.91 -8.33
C ALA A 285 -6.01 -17.58 -7.26
N LEU A 286 -4.89 -16.94 -6.87
CA LEU A 286 -4.02 -17.41 -5.79
C LEU A 286 -4.62 -17.22 -4.40
N GLY A 287 -5.64 -16.36 -4.25
CA GLY A 287 -6.33 -16.15 -2.98
C GLY A 287 -6.39 -14.70 -2.50
N ALA A 288 -5.99 -13.72 -3.31
CA ALA A 288 -6.35 -12.33 -3.03
C ALA A 288 -7.84 -12.08 -3.28
N ASP A 289 -8.46 -11.18 -2.51
CA ASP A 289 -9.85 -10.74 -2.71
C ASP A 289 -9.91 -9.46 -3.55
N LEU A 290 -8.88 -8.60 -3.44
CA LEU A 290 -8.70 -7.40 -4.25
C LEU A 290 -7.26 -7.32 -4.77
N VAL A 291 -7.04 -6.53 -5.81
CA VAL A 291 -5.70 -6.26 -6.35
C VAL A 291 -5.34 -4.79 -6.18
N GLY A 292 -4.09 -4.55 -5.77
CA GLY A 292 -3.58 -3.20 -5.55
C GLY A 292 -2.61 -2.77 -6.65
N ILE A 293 -2.80 -1.55 -7.18
CA ILE A 293 -1.87 -0.90 -8.11
C ILE A 293 -1.39 0.46 -7.56
N ALA A 294 -0.15 0.84 -7.86
CA ALA A 294 0.42 2.13 -7.49
C ALA A 294 1.14 2.75 -8.68
N LYS A 295 2.41 2.35 -8.93
CA LYS A 295 3.24 2.87 -10.03
C LYS A 295 2.53 3.02 -11.40
N PRO A 296 1.77 2.04 -11.93
CA PRO A 296 1.13 2.22 -13.25
C PRO A 296 -0.06 3.21 -13.24
N ALA A 297 -0.54 3.62 -12.06
CA ALA A 297 -1.56 4.66 -11.93
C ALA A 297 -0.95 6.05 -11.67
N LEU A 298 0.32 6.12 -11.24
CA LEU A 298 1.05 7.36 -10.96
C LEU A 298 1.50 8.05 -12.24
#